data_AF-A0A534W165-F1
#
_entry.id   AF-A0A534W165-F1
#
_cell.length_a   1.000
_cell.length_b   1.000
_cell.length_c   1.000
_cell.angle_alpha   90.00
_cell.angle_beta   90.00
_cell.angle_gamma   90.00
#
_symmetry.space_group_name_H-M   'P 1'
#
loop_
_entity.id
_entity.type
_entity.pdbx_description
1 polymer ?
#
loop_
_entity_poly.entity_id
_entity_poly.type
_entity_poly.pdbx_seq_one_letter_code
_entity_poly.pdbx_strand_id
1 'polypeptide(L)'
;MTLGELVARHQIVISAGSGGVGKTTVAASLALWGALEGRRAVVLTIDPARRLASSLGLESLGSGERDIPAEHFGAQGLTPKGTLAAMMLDQKGAWDALVERHAPPEARDRILTNRFYQHLSQSFAGSYEYMAIEQLCALAESGRYDLIVVDTPPTRHALDCGSCAPTSRRAGPRCAP
;
A
#
# COMPACT_ATOMS: atom_id res chain seq x y z
N MET A 1 21.70 4.76 12.51
CA MET A 1 20.23 4.77 12.48
C MET A 1 19.75 3.41 12.94
N THR A 2 19.00 3.33 14.03
CA THR A 2 18.39 2.06 14.49
C THR A 2 17.00 1.87 13.86
N LEU A 3 16.44 0.65 13.92
CA LEU A 3 15.06 0.41 13.47
C LEU A 3 14.03 1.25 14.24
N GLY A 4 14.27 1.48 15.54
CA GLY A 4 13.39 2.32 16.35
C GLY A 4 13.43 3.79 15.92
N GLU A 5 14.62 4.31 15.60
CA GLU A 5 14.76 5.67 15.05
C GLU A 5 14.08 5.81 13.68
N LEU A 6 14.13 4.76 12.86
CA LEU A 6 13.47 4.75 11.55
C LEU A 6 11.95 4.82 11.71
N VAL A 7 11.38 3.98 12.57
CA VAL A 7 9.93 3.94 12.89
C VAL A 7 9.46 5.22 13.58
N ALA A 8 10.29 5.87 14.39
CA ALA A 8 9.91 7.10 15.08
C ALA A 8 9.93 8.34 14.17
N ARG A 9 10.86 8.41 13.19
CA ARG A 9 11.11 9.62 12.40
C ARG A 9 10.43 9.66 11.05
N HIS A 10 10.08 8.51 10.48
CA HIS A 10 9.53 8.44 9.12
C HIS A 10 8.05 8.13 9.13
N GLN A 11 7.32 8.78 8.23
CA GLN A 11 5.91 8.47 8.00
C GLN A 11 5.75 7.20 7.15
N ILE A 12 6.63 6.95 6.20
CA ILE A 12 6.54 5.83 5.26
C ILE A 12 7.77 4.94 5.40
N VAL A 13 7.55 3.63 5.54
CA VAL A 13 8.59 2.61 5.61
C VAL A 13 8.26 1.49 4.61
N ILE A 14 9.17 1.18 3.71
CA ILE A 14 8.94 0.16 2.67
C ILE A 14 9.83 -1.04 2.95
N SER A 15 9.21 -2.21 3.12
CA SER A 15 9.90 -3.50 3.25
C SER A 15 10.06 -4.11 1.86
N ALA A 16 11.29 -4.04 1.32
CA ALA A 16 11.64 -4.55 -0.02
C ALA A 16 12.75 -5.61 0.05
N GLY A 17 12.76 -6.52 -0.93
CA GLY A 17 13.71 -7.64 -0.97
C GLY A 17 13.17 -8.88 -1.69
N SER A 18 14.01 -9.89 -1.83
CA SER A 18 13.67 -11.13 -2.53
C SER A 18 12.53 -11.91 -1.85
N GLY A 19 11.94 -12.86 -2.58
CA GLY A 19 10.88 -13.72 -2.03
C GLY A 19 11.38 -14.59 -0.87
N GLY A 20 10.56 -14.73 0.17
CA GLY A 20 10.83 -15.66 1.28
C GLY A 20 11.75 -15.15 2.40
N VAL A 21 12.25 -13.91 2.35
CA VAL A 21 13.16 -13.35 3.38
C VAL A 21 12.46 -12.80 4.62
N GLY A 22 11.14 -12.95 4.74
CA GLY A 22 10.37 -12.49 5.90
C GLY A 22 9.86 -11.04 5.84
N LYS A 23 9.81 -10.42 4.64
CA LYS A 23 9.33 -9.03 4.46
C LYS A 23 8.01 -8.73 5.13
N THR A 24 7.00 -9.58 4.92
CA THR A 24 5.66 -9.44 5.48
C THR A 24 5.68 -9.47 7.01
N THR A 25 6.46 -10.39 7.59
CA THR A 25 6.64 -10.49 9.05
C THR A 25 7.33 -9.26 9.61
N VAL A 26 8.36 -8.75 8.92
CA VAL A 26 9.07 -7.52 9.31
C VAL A 26 8.13 -6.32 9.19
N ALA A 27 7.35 -6.21 8.11
CA ALA A 27 6.39 -5.13 7.90
C ALA A 27 5.31 -5.11 8.99
N ALA A 28 4.71 -6.26 9.29
CA ALA A 28 3.74 -6.40 10.37
C ALA A 28 4.33 -6.03 11.73
N SER A 29 5.55 -6.51 12.03
CA SER A 29 6.26 -6.21 13.27
C SER A 29 6.56 -4.72 13.41
N LEU A 30 6.97 -4.04 12.34
CA LEU A 30 7.26 -2.60 12.35
C LEU A 30 6.01 -1.76 12.59
N ALA A 31 4.89 -2.12 11.96
CA ALA A 31 3.62 -1.42 12.16
C ALA A 31 3.10 -1.62 13.60
N LEU A 32 3.16 -2.86 14.10
CA LEU A 32 2.81 -3.18 15.48
C LEU A 32 3.70 -2.44 16.48
N TRP A 33 5.01 -2.38 16.23
CA TRP A 33 5.91 -1.61 17.09
C TRP A 33 5.56 -0.13 17.09
N GLY A 34 5.28 0.47 15.92
CA GLY A 34 4.78 1.85 15.84
C GLY A 34 3.54 2.07 16.71
N ALA A 35 2.57 1.15 16.67
CA ALA A 35 1.37 1.21 17.49
C ALA A 35 1.68 1.04 19.00
N LEU A 36 2.62 0.17 19.37
CA LEU A 36 3.09 0.02 20.77
C LEU A 36 3.73 1.31 21.29
N GLU A 37 4.41 2.06 20.42
CA GLU A 37 5.00 3.37 20.75
C GLU A 37 4.01 4.54 20.69
N GLY A 38 2.73 4.29 20.39
CA GLY A 38 1.69 5.32 20.40
C GLY A 38 1.35 5.93 19.05
N ARG A 39 1.93 5.44 17.95
CA ARG A 39 1.64 5.95 16.60
C ARG A 39 0.33 5.37 16.06
N ARG A 40 -0.35 6.13 15.20
CA ARG A 40 -1.41 5.59 14.34
C ARG A 40 -0.75 4.90 13.16
N ALA A 41 -0.67 3.57 13.20
CA ALA A 41 0.07 2.78 12.22
C ALA A 41 -0.88 2.03 11.27
N VAL A 42 -0.48 1.91 10.01
CA VAL A 42 -1.10 1.02 9.03
C VAL A 42 -0.05 0.18 8.34
N VAL A 43 -0.37 -1.09 8.09
CA VAL A 43 0.41 -1.97 7.21
C VAL A 43 -0.38 -2.25 5.93
N LEU A 44 0.20 -1.86 4.79
CA LEU A 44 -0.34 -2.07 3.44
C LEU A 44 0.41 -3.23 2.80
N THR A 45 -0.28 -4.32 2.46
CA THR A 45 0.30 -5.43 1.68
C THR A 45 -0.24 -5.46 0.27
N ILE A 46 0.62 -5.86 -0.66
CA ILE A 46 0.29 -6.10 -2.07
C ILE A 46 0.30 -7.62 -2.35
N ASP A 47 0.58 -8.47 -1.35
CA ASP A 47 0.65 -9.92 -1.51
C ASP A 47 -0.75 -10.58 -1.48
N PRO A 48 -1.23 -11.15 -2.61
CA PRO A 48 -2.51 -11.87 -2.65
C PRO A 48 -2.50 -13.16 -1.82
N ALA A 49 -1.32 -13.66 -1.42
CA ALA A 49 -1.20 -14.89 -0.63
C ALA A 49 -1.66 -14.74 0.83
N ARG A 50 -2.20 -13.56 1.22
CA ARG A 50 -2.78 -13.28 2.55
C ARG A 50 -1.79 -13.51 3.71
N ARG A 51 -0.48 -13.47 3.44
CA ARG A 51 0.57 -13.70 4.44
C ARG A 51 0.51 -12.72 5.59
N LEU A 52 0.09 -11.48 5.31
CA LEU A 52 -0.05 -10.44 6.32
C LEU A 52 -1.09 -10.82 7.39
N ALA A 53 -2.22 -11.41 6.98
CA ALA A 53 -3.24 -11.86 7.92
C ALA A 53 -2.64 -12.89 8.89
N SER A 54 -1.92 -13.89 8.36
CA SER A 54 -1.23 -14.88 9.18
C SER A 54 -0.16 -14.27 10.09
N SER A 55 0.64 -13.31 9.60
CA SER A 55 1.64 -12.62 10.42
C SER A 55 1.03 -11.80 11.57
N LEU A 56 -0.21 -11.34 11.41
CA LEU A 56 -0.95 -10.63 12.44
C LEU A 56 -1.83 -11.56 13.29
N GLY A 57 -1.86 -12.86 13.02
CA GLY A 57 -2.74 -13.81 13.72
C GLY A 57 -4.23 -13.65 13.37
N LEU A 58 -4.53 -13.12 12.19
CA LEU A 58 -5.89 -12.94 11.67
C LEU A 58 -6.26 -14.07 10.71
N GLU A 59 -7.54 -14.49 10.72
CA GLU A 59 -8.06 -15.49 9.77
C GLU A 59 -8.06 -14.97 8.32
N SER A 60 -8.39 -13.69 8.13
CA SER A 60 -8.37 -13.04 6.82
C SER A 60 -8.28 -11.52 6.93
N LEU A 61 -7.74 -10.91 5.88
CA LEU A 61 -7.89 -9.49 5.58
C LEU A 61 -8.92 -9.40 4.45
N GLY A 62 -9.99 -8.65 4.67
CA GLY A 62 -10.98 -8.37 3.63
C GLY A 62 -10.42 -7.44 2.54
N SER A 63 -11.27 -7.06 1.59
CA SER A 63 -10.97 -5.95 0.68
C SER A 63 -11.04 -4.63 1.44
N GLY A 64 -9.95 -3.87 1.44
CA GLY A 64 -9.89 -2.55 2.06
C GLY A 64 -9.24 -2.56 3.45
N GLU A 65 -9.48 -1.46 4.16
CA GLU A 65 -8.86 -1.15 5.44
C GLU A 65 -9.57 -1.82 6.60
N ARG A 66 -8.79 -2.37 7.53
CA ARG A 66 -9.29 -3.02 8.73
C ARG A 66 -8.48 -2.59 9.94
N ASP A 67 -9.15 -1.97 10.91
CA ASP A 67 -8.58 -1.75 12.23
C ASP A 67 -8.38 -3.09 12.97
N ILE A 68 -7.25 -3.22 13.65
CA ILE A 68 -6.93 -4.37 14.49
C ILE A 68 -7.17 -3.94 15.94
N PRO A 69 -8.18 -4.52 16.62
CA PRO A 69 -8.49 -4.15 17.99
C PRO A 69 -7.32 -4.41 18.94
N ALA A 70 -7.10 -3.53 19.91
CA ALA A 70 -5.97 -3.63 20.83
C ALA A 70 -6.00 -4.93 21.65
N GLU A 71 -7.20 -5.44 21.97
CA GLU A 71 -7.42 -6.70 22.67
C GLU A 71 -6.86 -7.93 21.91
N HIS A 72 -6.72 -7.84 20.58
CA HIS A 72 -6.12 -8.89 19.75
C HIS A 72 -4.69 -9.21 20.20
N PHE A 73 -3.99 -8.21 20.74
CA PHE A 73 -2.62 -8.34 21.23
C PHE A 73 -2.53 -8.65 22.73
N GLY A 74 -3.65 -8.55 23.46
CA GLY A 74 -3.69 -8.76 24.91
C GLY A 74 -3.30 -10.18 25.32
N ALA A 75 -3.66 -11.19 24.53
CA ALA A 75 -3.27 -12.58 24.77
C ALA A 75 -1.73 -12.79 24.70
N GLN A 76 -1.00 -11.88 24.06
CA GLN A 76 0.46 -11.88 23.97
C GLN A 76 1.11 -10.93 24.99
N GLY A 77 0.35 -10.37 25.93
CA GLY A 77 0.86 -9.42 26.93
C GLY A 77 1.23 -8.05 26.35
N LEU A 78 0.74 -7.74 25.14
CA LEU A 78 1.02 -6.49 24.45
C LEU A 78 -0.15 -5.53 24.59
N THR A 79 0.14 -4.26 24.83
CA THR A 79 -0.87 -3.20 24.95
C THR A 79 -0.47 -2.01 24.08
N PRO A 80 -0.96 -1.94 22.83
CA PRO A 80 -0.71 -0.81 21.96
C PRO A 80 -1.16 0.50 22.60
N LYS A 81 -0.28 1.52 22.58
CA LYS A 81 -0.62 2.88 23.03
C LYS A 81 -1.32 3.68 21.92
N GLY A 82 -1.10 3.28 20.67
CA GLY A 82 -1.68 3.86 19.47
C GLY A 82 -2.63 2.88 18.78
N THR A 83 -2.82 3.05 17.48
CA THR A 83 -3.71 2.20 16.68
C THR A 83 -2.94 1.44 15.61
N LEU A 84 -3.45 0.26 15.24
CA LEU A 84 -2.92 -0.51 14.13
C LEU A 84 -4.07 -0.87 13.18
N ALA A 85 -3.91 -0.51 11.92
CA ALA A 85 -4.73 -1.00 10.84
C ALA A 85 -3.91 -1.89 9.89
N ALA A 86 -4.59 -2.79 9.20
CA ALA A 86 -4.03 -3.56 8.11
C ALA A 86 -4.93 -3.43 6.89
N MET A 87 -4.30 -3.38 5.71
CA MET A 87 -5.04 -3.31 4.47
C MET A 87 -4.31 -4.04 3.35
N MET A 88 -5.09 -4.62 2.45
CA MET A 88 -4.60 -5.17 1.20
C MET A 88 -4.87 -4.17 0.08
N LEU A 89 -3.94 -4.01 -0.86
CA LEU A 89 -4.16 -3.19 -2.04
C LEU A 89 -5.36 -3.74 -2.84
N ASP A 90 -6.40 -2.92 -2.95
CA ASP A 90 -7.52 -3.15 -3.86
C ASP A 90 -7.26 -2.40 -5.17
N GLN A 91 -6.79 -3.10 -6.21
CA GLN A 91 -6.50 -2.51 -7.51
C GLN A 91 -7.73 -1.89 -8.15
N LYS A 92 -8.88 -2.59 -8.09
CA LYS A 92 -10.10 -2.10 -8.72
C LYS A 92 -10.57 -0.86 -7.98
N GLY A 93 -10.61 -0.91 -6.65
CA GLY A 93 -10.96 0.23 -5.81
C GLY A 93 -10.02 1.43 -6.05
N ALA A 94 -8.72 1.20 -6.21
CA ALA A 94 -7.76 2.26 -6.50
C ALA A 94 -7.99 2.90 -7.89
N TRP A 95 -8.31 2.11 -8.92
CA TRP A 95 -8.70 2.64 -10.22
C TRP A 95 -10.00 3.44 -10.16
N ASP A 96 -11.01 2.92 -9.47
CA ASP A 96 -12.30 3.59 -9.30
C ASP A 96 -12.12 4.94 -8.59
N ALA A 97 -11.35 4.97 -7.50
CA ALA A 97 -11.02 6.20 -6.77
C ALA A 97 -10.24 7.21 -7.63
N LEU A 98 -9.34 6.75 -8.51
CA LEU A 98 -8.61 7.62 -9.42
C LEU A 98 -9.56 8.27 -10.45
N VAL A 99 -10.48 7.48 -11.01
CA VAL A 99 -11.53 7.97 -11.92
C VAL A 99 -12.44 8.96 -11.21
N GLU A 100 -12.86 8.66 -9.98
CA GLU A 100 -13.68 9.57 -9.17
C GLU A 100 -13.00 10.91 -8.89
N ARG A 101 -11.68 10.90 -8.65
CA ARG A 101 -10.90 12.10 -8.33
C ARG A 101 -10.62 12.98 -9.56
N HIS A 102 -10.41 12.38 -10.74
CA HIS A 102 -9.88 13.11 -11.90
C HIS A 102 -10.84 13.20 -13.10
N ALA A 103 -11.80 12.29 -13.24
CA ALA A 103 -12.72 12.34 -14.37
C ALA A 103 -13.80 13.41 -14.16
N PRO A 104 -14.16 14.18 -15.19
CA PRO A 104 -15.33 15.05 -15.15
C PRO A 104 -16.60 14.25 -14.80
N PRO A 105 -17.60 14.83 -14.10
CA PRO A 105 -18.76 14.09 -13.62
C PRO A 105 -19.48 13.26 -14.69
N GLU A 106 -19.67 13.83 -15.89
CA GLU A 106 -20.33 13.15 -17.01
C GLU A 106 -19.53 11.95 -17.55
N ALA A 107 -18.19 12.02 -17.51
CA ALA A 107 -17.30 10.96 -17.95
C ALA A 107 -17.12 9.89 -16.87
N ARG A 108 -17.05 10.29 -15.60
CA ARG A 108 -16.89 9.41 -14.43
C ARG A 108 -17.94 8.31 -14.43
N ASP A 109 -19.22 8.71 -14.46
CA ASP A 109 -20.33 7.75 -14.34
C ASP A 109 -20.37 6.80 -15.55
N ARG A 110 -20.03 7.32 -16.74
CA ARG A 110 -19.87 6.51 -17.96
C ARG A 110 -18.73 5.51 -17.88
N ILE A 111 -17.59 5.88 -17.29
CA ILE A 111 -16.43 5.00 -17.13
C ILE A 111 -16.75 3.91 -16.10
N LEU A 112 -17.26 4.31 -14.93
CA LEU A 112 -17.55 3.38 -13.84
C LEU A 112 -18.66 2.39 -14.20
N THR A 113 -19.64 2.76 -15.02
CA THR A 113 -20.70 1.82 -15.45
C THR A 113 -20.31 0.96 -16.67
N ASN A 114 -19.17 1.24 -17.30
CA ASN A 114 -18.74 0.53 -18.51
C ASN A 114 -18.26 -0.90 -18.19
N ARG A 115 -18.89 -1.91 -18.81
CA ARG A 115 -18.54 -3.33 -18.62
C ARG A 115 -17.10 -3.68 -19.00
N PHE A 116 -16.56 -3.03 -20.02
CA PHE A 116 -15.17 -3.21 -20.45
C PHE A 116 -14.21 -2.69 -19.37
N TYR A 117 -14.48 -1.51 -18.81
CA TYR A 117 -13.73 -0.97 -17.68
C TYR A 117 -13.81 -1.89 -16.45
N GLN A 118 -15.01 -2.34 -16.08
CA GLN A 118 -15.22 -3.23 -14.91
C GLN A 118 -14.46 -4.56 -15.00
N HIS A 119 -14.23 -5.07 -16.20
CA HIS A 119 -13.47 -6.30 -16.41
C HIS A 119 -11.96 -6.03 -16.52
N LEU A 120 -11.55 -4.98 -17.22
CA LEU A 120 -10.14 -4.67 -17.39
C LEU A 120 -9.48 -4.11 -16.14
N SER A 121 -10.20 -3.33 -15.33
CA SER A 121 -9.66 -2.72 -14.10
C SER A 121 -9.17 -3.76 -13.08
N GLN A 122 -9.59 -5.01 -13.22
CA GLN A 122 -9.16 -6.13 -12.38
C GLN A 122 -7.87 -6.81 -12.87
N SER A 123 -7.40 -6.52 -14.09
CA SER A 123 -6.35 -7.30 -14.75
C SER A 123 -5.32 -6.46 -15.52
N PHE A 124 -5.23 -5.16 -15.27
CA PHE A 124 -4.20 -4.31 -15.89
C PHE A 124 -2.79 -4.78 -15.49
N ALA A 125 -2.11 -5.49 -16.40
CA ALA A 125 -0.71 -5.85 -16.22
C ALA A 125 0.16 -4.58 -16.11
N GLY A 126 1.05 -4.53 -15.11
CA GLY A 126 1.88 -3.36 -14.81
C GLY A 126 1.18 -2.21 -14.08
N SER A 127 -0.08 -2.38 -13.67
CA SER A 127 -0.78 -1.40 -12.81
C SER A 127 -0.52 -1.59 -11.32
N TYR A 128 0.07 -2.72 -10.90
CA TYR A 128 0.28 -3.02 -9.47
C TYR A 128 1.19 -1.99 -8.81
N GLU A 129 2.29 -1.64 -9.46
CA GLU A 129 3.27 -0.69 -8.95
C GLU A 129 2.68 0.72 -8.89
N TYR A 130 2.02 1.15 -9.97
CA TYR A 130 1.39 2.46 -10.03
C TYR A 130 0.23 2.58 -9.01
N MET A 131 -0.64 1.57 -8.92
CA MET A 131 -1.75 1.53 -7.96
C MET A 131 -1.26 1.45 -6.51
N ALA A 132 -0.16 0.75 -6.25
CA ALA A 132 0.46 0.74 -4.93
C ALA A 132 0.94 2.13 -4.53
N ILE A 133 1.57 2.87 -5.46
CA ILE A 133 2.00 4.26 -5.23
C ILE A 133 0.79 5.17 -5.03
N GLU A 134 -0.23 5.10 -5.88
CA GLU A 134 -1.46 5.89 -5.74
C GLU A 134 -2.15 5.67 -4.39
N GLN A 135 -2.30 4.40 -3.98
CA GLN A 135 -2.88 4.06 -2.69
C GLN A 135 -2.01 4.58 -1.53
N LEU A 136 -0.69 4.48 -1.65
CA LEU A 136 0.24 5.01 -0.66
C LEU A 136 0.14 6.54 -0.55
N CYS A 137 0.07 7.25 -1.68
CA CYS A 137 -0.15 8.70 -1.73
C CYS A 137 -1.49 9.06 -1.07
N ALA A 138 -2.58 8.36 -1.41
CA ALA A 138 -3.89 8.59 -0.81
C ALA A 138 -3.88 8.39 0.72
N LEU A 139 -3.19 7.37 1.22
CA LEU A 139 -3.02 7.15 2.66
C LEU A 139 -2.20 8.26 3.32
N ALA A 140 -1.08 8.66 2.71
CA ALA A 140 -0.21 9.70 3.23
C ALA A 140 -0.91 11.06 3.28
N GLU A 141 -1.65 11.42 2.23
CA GLU A 141 -2.45 12.65 2.13
C GLU A 141 -3.63 12.67 3.11
N SER A 142 -4.18 11.50 3.47
CA SER A 142 -5.33 11.43 4.38
C SER A 142 -5.04 11.94 5.79
N GLY A 143 -3.76 11.98 6.22
CA GLY A 143 -3.35 12.40 7.56
C GLY A 143 -3.84 11.49 8.72
N ARG A 144 -4.47 10.36 8.40
CA ARG A 144 -5.02 9.41 9.39
C ARG A 144 -3.93 8.58 10.09
N TYR A 145 -2.80 8.38 9.40
CA TYR A 145 -1.71 7.54 9.86
C TYR A 145 -0.43 8.34 10.00
N ASP A 146 0.23 8.14 11.14
CA ASP A 146 1.55 8.66 11.39
C ASP A 146 2.59 7.70 10.80
N LEU A 147 2.33 6.39 10.80
CA LEU A 147 3.20 5.36 10.23
C LEU A 147 2.47 4.53 9.18
N ILE A 148 3.05 4.44 7.99
CA ILE A 148 2.58 3.61 6.88
C ILE A 148 3.71 2.64 6.53
N VAL A 149 3.50 1.35 6.76
CA VAL A 149 4.46 0.29 6.43
C VAL A 149 3.97 -0.46 5.21
N VAL A 150 4.79 -0.52 4.16
CA VAL A 150 4.45 -1.17 2.89
C VAL A 150 5.14 -2.53 2.79
N ASP A 151 4.35 -3.59 2.68
CA ASP A 151 4.78 -4.95 2.37
C ASP A 151 4.69 -5.19 0.85
N THR A 152 5.86 -5.32 0.23
CA THR A 152 5.96 -5.53 -1.23
C THR A 152 5.86 -7.02 -1.58
N PRO A 153 5.28 -7.38 -2.75
CA PRO A 153 5.23 -8.76 -3.18
C PRO A 153 6.66 -9.31 -3.40
N PRO A 154 6.83 -10.63 -3.51
CA PRO A 154 8.12 -11.22 -3.88
C PRO A 154 8.48 -10.85 -5.32
N THR A 155 9.31 -9.82 -5.52
CA THR A 155 9.87 -9.47 -6.83
C THR A 155 11.25 -10.09 -7.03
N ARG A 156 11.57 -10.47 -8.29
CA ARG A 156 12.93 -10.85 -8.73
C ARG A 156 13.81 -9.59 -8.89
N HIS A 157 13.19 -8.42 -9.01
CA HIS A 157 13.81 -7.10 -9.09
C HIS A 157 13.16 -6.18 -8.06
N ALA A 158 13.88 -5.87 -6.97
CA ALA A 158 13.38 -5.11 -5.83
C ALA A 158 13.09 -3.61 -6.12
N LEU A 159 13.39 -3.13 -7.34
CA LEU A 159 13.38 -1.72 -7.72
C LEU A 159 12.35 -1.34 -8.79
N ASP A 160 11.50 -2.26 -9.26
CA ASP A 160 10.44 -1.91 -10.24
C ASP A 160 9.40 -0.93 -9.67
N CYS A 161 9.31 -0.81 -8.34
CA CYS A 161 8.50 0.22 -7.67
C CYS A 161 9.08 1.66 -7.81
N GLY A 162 10.39 1.80 -8.10
CA GLY A 162 11.09 3.10 -8.16
C GLY A 162 11.45 3.59 -9.56
N SER A 163 11.19 2.80 -10.62
CA SER A 163 11.61 3.12 -11.99
C SER A 163 10.65 4.05 -12.74
N CYS A 164 9.50 4.40 -12.16
CA CYS A 164 8.49 5.26 -12.78
C CYS A 164 8.69 6.76 -12.46
N ALA A 165 9.90 7.29 -12.63
CA ALA A 165 10.09 8.73 -12.74
C ALA A 165 9.75 9.16 -14.18
N PRO A 166 8.90 10.18 -14.41
CA PRO A 166 8.63 10.65 -15.76
C PRO A 166 9.92 11.26 -16.33
N THR A 167 10.58 10.55 -17.24
CA THR A 167 11.58 11.13 -18.13
C THR A 167 10.85 12.01 -19.16
N SER A 168 10.35 13.16 -18.70
CA SER A 168 9.82 14.20 -19.58
C SER A 168 10.54 15.53 -19.29
N ARG A 169 11.64 15.75 -20.00
CA ARG A 169 12.06 17.08 -20.43
C ARG A 169 12.36 17.03 -21.92
N ARG A 170 11.43 17.61 -22.70
CA ARG A 170 11.51 18.37 -23.98
C ARG A 170 12.86 18.33 -24.74
N ALA A 171 12.97 18.43 -26.06
CA ALA A 171 12.09 18.46 -27.25
C ALA A 171 13.05 18.71 -28.44
N GLY A 172 12.68 18.32 -29.66
CA GLY A 172 13.29 18.84 -30.88
C GLY A 172 13.00 17.98 -32.13
N PRO A 173 12.32 18.50 -33.17
CA PRO A 173 12.09 17.75 -34.40
C PRO A 173 13.34 17.80 -35.27
N ARG A 174 13.79 16.65 -35.78
CA ARG A 174 14.77 16.62 -36.87
C ARG A 174 14.00 16.57 -38.18
N CYS A 175 13.91 17.72 -38.86
CA CYS A 175 13.73 17.73 -40.31
C CYS A 175 15.00 17.18 -40.97
N ALA A 176 14.80 16.32 -41.97
CA ALA A 176 15.82 15.81 -42.88
C ALA A 176 16.39 16.93 -43.76
N PRO A 177 17.49 16.65 -44.48
CA PRO A 177 17.33 16.28 -45.89
C PRO A 177 17.66 14.82 -46.19
#